data_AF-I4EFP4-F1
#
_entry.id   AF-I4EFP4-F1
#
_cell.length_a   1.000
_cell.length_b   1.000
_cell.length_c   1.000
_cell.angle_alpha   90.00
_cell.angle_beta   90.00
_cell.angle_gamma   90.00
#
_symmetry.space_group_name_H-M   'P 1'
#
loop_
_entity.id
_entity.type
_entity.pdbx_description
1 polymer ?
#
loop_
_entity_poly.entity_id
_entity_poly.type
_entity_poly.pdbx_seq_one_letter_code
_entity_poly.pdbx_strand_id
1 'polypeptide(L)'
;MLMIALVVTGYAFLYFSSLPDIAIARDQLANGRRRWFARLAGNWHGTDHQWRTLERGVNYLGAFYVVLYVGTMTVIAADFILSFIPGNNSAIFPAYYTISSFEAGIALTIITAAILRRWGGAAGYLDLDQFFILGKLLLAFGLLYFYFSWTEFIVWWYGRTPREEALLKLLYFETYFWPFAIAFVLNFVCPLLILMWTRVRRSITGPTVVAVLVLIGTLFTQIRLYSASFSPTNIYEPELHTIPPPYLPGLIDLLILAGVVGGAVMLVLLALRVVAYPPIWEMIAGLRLRVKRRYKHTEVVVIGKPD
;
A
#
# COMPACT_ATOMS: atom_id res chain seq x y z
N MET A 1 -14.50 -15.43 -2.21
CA MET A 1 -15.58 -14.45 -1.94
C MET A 1 -15.08 -13.14 -1.35
N LEU A 2 -14.22 -13.14 -0.32
CA LEU A 2 -13.73 -11.91 0.32
C LEU A 2 -12.95 -10.98 -0.63
N MET A 3 -12.11 -11.51 -1.53
CA MET A 3 -11.42 -10.68 -2.55
C MET A 3 -12.39 -9.91 -3.45
N ILE A 4 -13.48 -10.56 -3.90
CA ILE A 4 -14.51 -9.91 -4.72
C ILE A 4 -15.18 -8.80 -3.92
N ALA A 5 -15.52 -9.08 -2.65
CA ALA A 5 -16.10 -8.08 -1.76
C ALA A 5 -15.15 -6.88 -1.56
N LEU A 6 -13.85 -7.11 -1.34
CA LEU A 6 -12.84 -6.06 -1.21
C LEU A 6 -12.81 -5.15 -2.45
N VAL A 7 -12.77 -5.76 -3.63
CA VAL A 7 -12.72 -5.03 -4.91
C VAL A 7 -14.00 -4.23 -5.13
N VAL A 8 -15.17 -4.84 -4.90
CA VAL A 8 -16.47 -4.16 -5.04
C VAL A 8 -16.59 -3.01 -4.05
N THR A 9 -16.23 -3.21 -2.78
CA THR A 9 -16.23 -2.14 -1.77
C THR A 9 -15.24 -1.03 -2.12
N GLY A 10 -14.05 -1.37 -2.64
CA GLY A 10 -13.06 -0.38 -3.08
C GLY A 10 -13.56 0.48 -4.25
N TYR A 11 -14.16 -0.15 -5.27
CA TYR A 11 -14.78 0.58 -6.38
C TYR A 11 -15.98 1.42 -5.93
N ALA A 12 -16.81 0.91 -5.02
CA ALA A 12 -17.92 1.67 -4.45
C ALA A 12 -17.41 2.90 -3.68
N PHE A 13 -16.39 2.72 -2.83
CA PHE A 13 -15.76 3.80 -2.08
C PHE A 13 -15.22 4.89 -3.03
N LEU A 14 -14.47 4.50 -4.06
CA LEU A 14 -13.93 5.41 -5.06
C LEU A 14 -15.04 6.12 -5.86
N TYR A 15 -16.10 5.40 -6.23
CA TYR A 15 -17.24 5.98 -6.94
C TYR A 15 -17.97 7.03 -6.09
N PHE A 16 -18.29 6.72 -4.82
CA PHE A 16 -18.96 7.67 -3.95
C PHE A 16 -18.07 8.88 -3.62
N SER A 17 -16.79 8.66 -3.31
CA SER A 17 -15.84 9.77 -3.05
C SER A 17 -15.69 10.72 -4.24
N SER A 18 -15.74 10.20 -5.47
CA SER A 18 -15.64 11.00 -6.70
C SER A 18 -16.98 11.55 -7.21
N LEU A 19 -18.11 11.17 -6.63
CA LEU A 19 -19.45 11.54 -7.11
C LEU A 19 -19.68 13.07 -7.18
N PRO A 20 -19.26 13.88 -6.20
CA PRO A 20 -19.36 15.35 -6.33
C PRO A 20 -18.50 15.90 -7.46
N ASP A 21 -17.32 15.34 -7.71
CA ASP A 21 -16.43 15.79 -8.79
C ASP A 21 -16.99 15.42 -10.17
N ILE A 22 -17.61 14.24 -10.30
CA ILE A 22 -18.32 13.83 -11.52
C ILE A 22 -19.49 14.80 -11.79
N ALA A 23 -20.20 15.25 -10.75
CA ALA A 23 -21.27 16.23 -10.89
C ALA A 23 -20.75 17.63 -11.31
N ILE A 24 -19.62 18.07 -10.76
CA ILE A 24 -18.96 19.32 -11.21
C ILE A 24 -18.54 19.20 -12.68
N ALA A 25 -17.94 18.07 -13.08
CA ALA A 25 -17.56 17.82 -14.47
C ALA A 25 -18.77 17.77 -15.41
N ARG A 26 -19.90 17.18 -14.99
CA ARG A 26 -21.16 17.18 -15.74
C ARG A 26 -21.61 18.60 -16.09
N ASP A 27 -21.48 19.53 -15.15
CA ASP A 27 -21.99 20.89 -15.31
C ASP A 27 -21.07 21.78 -16.16
N GLN A 28 -19.79 21.40 -16.32
CA GLN A 28 -18.81 22.12 -17.14
C GLN A 28 -18.64 21.56 -18.58
N LEU A 29 -19.07 20.32 -18.85
CA LEU A 29 -18.83 19.64 -20.13
C LEU A 29 -19.91 19.92 -21.20
N ALA A 30 -19.49 19.97 -22.47
CA ALA A 30 -20.38 20.07 -23.63
C ALA A 30 -21.13 18.75 -23.95
N ASN A 31 -22.23 18.87 -24.70
CA ASN A 31 -23.34 17.92 -24.85
C ASN A 31 -22.99 16.41 -24.97
N GLY A 32 -21.94 16.03 -25.70
CA GLY A 32 -21.58 14.62 -25.92
C GLY A 32 -21.04 13.90 -24.69
N ARG A 33 -20.06 14.51 -23.99
CA ARG A 33 -19.48 13.95 -22.75
C ARG A 33 -20.40 14.17 -21.55
N ARG A 34 -21.15 15.28 -21.53
CA ARG A 34 -22.13 15.60 -20.49
C ARG A 34 -23.14 14.47 -20.25
N ARG A 35 -23.61 13.78 -21.29
CA ARG A 35 -24.58 12.68 -21.16
C ARG A 35 -24.03 11.48 -20.37
N TRP A 36 -22.74 11.16 -20.53
CA TRP A 36 -22.09 10.09 -19.77
C TRP A 36 -21.88 10.48 -18.31
N PHE A 37 -21.34 11.68 -18.06
CA PHE A 37 -21.18 12.20 -16.70
C PHE A 37 -22.52 12.42 -15.99
N ALA A 38 -23.59 12.77 -16.70
CA ALA A 38 -24.94 12.87 -16.13
C ALA A 38 -25.50 11.52 -15.68
N ARG A 39 -25.23 10.44 -16.43
CA ARG A 39 -25.61 9.08 -16.02
C ARG A 39 -24.84 8.63 -14.78
N LEU A 40 -23.54 8.94 -14.71
CA LEU A 40 -22.69 8.61 -13.57
C LEU A 40 -22.98 9.47 -12.33
N ALA A 41 -23.26 10.76 -12.49
CA ALA A 41 -23.60 11.63 -11.35
C ALA A 41 -25.02 11.35 -10.80
N GLY A 42 -25.89 10.73 -11.60
CA GLY A 42 -27.30 10.52 -11.26
C GLY A 42 -27.99 11.84 -10.87
N ASN A 43 -28.82 11.77 -9.83
CA ASN A 43 -29.58 12.92 -9.30
C ASN A 43 -28.81 13.70 -8.22
N TRP A 44 -27.49 13.85 -8.37
CA TRP A 44 -26.71 14.70 -7.49
C TRP A 44 -26.98 16.18 -7.78
N HIS A 45 -27.49 16.88 -6.77
CA HIS A 45 -27.80 18.31 -6.80
C HIS A 45 -27.04 19.10 -5.72
N GLY A 46 -26.33 18.42 -4.81
CA GLY A 46 -25.51 19.07 -3.78
C GLY A 46 -26.31 19.63 -2.60
N THR A 47 -27.47 19.05 -2.27
CA THR A 47 -28.27 19.47 -1.11
C THR A 47 -27.61 19.07 0.22
N ASP A 48 -27.90 19.79 1.31
CA ASP A 48 -27.33 19.50 2.64
C ASP A 48 -27.61 18.07 3.13
N HIS A 49 -28.74 17.49 2.72
CA HIS A 49 -29.05 16.10 3.02
C HIS A 49 -28.15 15.14 2.23
N GLN A 50 -27.95 15.39 0.93
CA GLN A 50 -27.07 14.58 0.08
C GLN A 50 -25.62 14.61 0.57
N TRP A 51 -25.10 15.78 0.97
CA TRP A 51 -23.76 15.91 1.56
C TRP A 51 -23.58 15.12 2.85
N ARG A 52 -24.53 15.23 3.79
CA ARG A 52 -24.49 14.48 5.05
C ARG A 52 -24.56 12.97 4.83
N THR A 53 -25.37 12.52 3.87
CA THR A 53 -25.47 11.09 3.52
C THR A 53 -24.20 10.61 2.83
N LEU A 54 -23.61 11.42 1.94
CA LEU A 54 -22.34 11.10 1.29
C LEU A 54 -21.21 10.96 2.32
N GLU A 55 -21.05 11.94 3.20
CA GLU A 55 -19.98 11.92 4.22
C GLU A 55 -20.09 10.70 5.13
N ARG A 56 -21.30 10.38 5.60
CA ARG A 56 -21.55 9.15 6.37
C ARG A 56 -21.25 7.89 5.54
N GLY A 57 -21.68 7.86 4.29
CA GLY A 57 -21.47 6.74 3.37
C GLY A 57 -19.99 6.47 3.13
N VAL A 58 -19.21 7.51 2.80
CA VAL A 58 -17.76 7.41 2.59
C VAL A 58 -17.06 6.97 3.87
N ASN A 59 -17.44 7.51 5.03
CA ASN A 59 -16.85 7.11 6.31
C ASN A 59 -17.13 5.63 6.65
N TYR A 60 -18.38 5.17 6.51
CA TYR A 60 -18.72 3.77 6.78
C TYR A 60 -18.09 2.82 5.77
N LEU A 61 -18.10 3.16 4.47
CA LEU A 61 -17.43 2.36 3.44
C LEU A 61 -15.92 2.31 3.65
N GLY A 62 -15.29 3.42 4.05
CA GLY A 62 -13.88 3.48 4.37
C GLY A 62 -13.51 2.60 5.57
N ALA A 63 -14.26 2.69 6.67
CA ALA A 63 -14.07 1.83 7.83
C ALA A 63 -14.27 0.34 7.49
N PHE A 64 -15.34 0.03 6.74
CA PHE A 64 -15.63 -1.32 6.29
C PHE A 64 -14.53 -1.87 5.37
N TYR A 65 -14.00 -1.05 4.46
CA TYR A 65 -12.90 -1.42 3.57
C TYR A 65 -11.63 -1.80 4.34
N VAL A 66 -11.25 -1.05 5.38
CA VAL A 66 -10.06 -1.36 6.20
C VAL A 66 -10.22 -2.71 6.90
N VAL A 67 -11.38 -2.98 7.51
CA VAL A 67 -11.65 -4.26 8.17
C VAL A 67 -11.62 -5.41 7.16
N LEU A 68 -12.28 -5.23 6.01
CA LEU A 68 -12.34 -6.22 4.95
C LEU A 68 -10.96 -6.48 4.34
N TYR A 69 -10.10 -5.45 4.23
CA TYR A 69 -8.71 -5.59 3.78
C TYR A 69 -7.91 -6.49 4.70
N VAL A 70 -7.92 -6.22 6.02
CA VAL A 70 -7.21 -7.04 7.02
C VAL A 70 -7.74 -8.48 6.99
N GLY A 71 -9.06 -8.67 6.92
CA GLY A 71 -9.67 -9.99 6.82
C GLY A 71 -9.25 -10.74 5.54
N THR A 72 -9.21 -10.06 4.41
CA THR A 72 -8.78 -10.64 3.13
C THR A 72 -7.30 -11.05 3.17
N MET A 73 -6.43 -10.18 3.69
CA MET A 73 -5.00 -10.50 3.85
C MET A 73 -4.78 -11.66 4.82
N THR A 74 -5.58 -11.74 5.88
CA THR A 74 -5.54 -12.85 6.83
C THR A 74 -5.95 -14.17 6.18
N VAL A 75 -7.00 -14.18 5.35
CA VAL A 75 -7.43 -15.39 4.64
C VAL A 75 -6.41 -15.82 3.60
N ILE A 76 -5.85 -14.89 2.83
CA ILE A 76 -4.76 -15.19 1.89
C ILE A 76 -3.57 -15.82 2.62
N ALA A 77 -3.17 -15.22 3.74
CA ALA A 77 -2.08 -15.75 4.54
C ALA A 77 -2.43 -17.12 5.18
N ALA A 78 -3.67 -17.32 5.60
CA ALA A 78 -4.15 -18.60 6.13
C ALA A 78 -4.13 -19.70 5.08
N ASP A 79 -4.49 -19.41 3.83
CA ASP A 79 -4.39 -20.38 2.73
C ASP A 79 -2.93 -20.84 2.55
N PHE A 80 -1.95 -19.94 2.72
CA PHE A 80 -0.53 -20.30 2.67
C PHE A 80 -0.08 -21.13 3.88
N ILE A 81 -0.58 -20.84 5.08
CA ILE A 81 -0.31 -21.63 6.31
C ILE A 81 -0.89 -23.04 6.18
N LEU A 82 -2.14 -23.15 5.69
CA LEU A 82 -2.88 -24.41 5.62
C LEU A 82 -2.39 -25.34 4.51
N SER A 83 -1.70 -24.80 3.49
CA SER A 83 -1.18 -25.58 2.36
C SER A 83 0.02 -26.48 2.73
N PHE A 84 0.34 -26.67 4.03
CA PHE A 84 1.45 -27.48 4.56
C PHE A 84 2.82 -27.18 3.95
N ILE A 85 2.98 -25.99 3.38
CA ILE A 85 4.22 -25.62 2.72
C ILE A 85 5.30 -25.40 3.79
N PRO A 86 6.46 -26.08 3.71
CA PRO A 86 7.53 -25.89 4.66
C PRO A 86 7.98 -24.42 4.66
N GLY A 87 7.85 -23.74 5.81
CA GLY A 87 8.29 -22.36 6.02
C GLY A 87 7.24 -21.40 6.56
N ASN A 88 5.94 -21.64 6.33
CA ASN A 88 4.90 -20.64 6.62
C ASN A 88 3.93 -21.04 7.74
N ASN A 89 4.23 -22.06 8.56
CA ASN A 89 3.32 -22.51 9.62
C ASN A 89 3.45 -21.68 10.91
N SER A 90 3.48 -20.36 10.82
CA SER A 90 3.58 -19.46 11.96
C SER A 90 2.26 -18.72 12.19
N ALA A 91 1.82 -18.64 13.45
CA ALA A 91 0.59 -17.91 13.82
C ALA A 91 0.70 -16.40 13.55
N ILE A 92 1.93 -15.89 13.43
CA ILE A 92 2.23 -14.47 13.20
C ILE A 92 2.26 -14.08 11.72
N PHE A 93 2.38 -15.07 10.82
CA PHE A 93 2.44 -14.88 9.38
C PHE A 93 1.32 -13.99 8.81
N PRO A 94 0.04 -14.11 9.22
CA PRO A 94 -1.02 -13.25 8.70
C PRO A 94 -0.84 -11.77 9.04
N ALA A 95 -0.34 -11.48 10.25
CA ALA A 95 -0.05 -10.12 10.68
C ALA A 95 1.15 -9.56 9.90
N TYR A 96 2.22 -10.35 9.77
CA TYR A 96 3.40 -10.00 8.99
C TYR A 96 3.07 -9.69 7.53
N TYR A 97 2.27 -10.55 6.89
CA TYR A 97 1.84 -10.40 5.49
C TYR A 97 0.98 -9.14 5.29
N THR A 98 0.04 -8.90 6.21
CA THR A 98 -0.83 -7.72 6.17
C THR A 98 -0.02 -6.41 6.29
N ILE A 99 0.95 -6.36 7.19
CA ILE A 99 1.76 -5.16 7.44
C ILE A 99 2.73 -4.87 6.31
N SER A 100 3.39 -5.92 5.78
CA SER A 100 4.24 -5.79 4.60
C SER A 100 3.44 -5.29 3.39
N SER A 101 2.18 -5.74 3.24
CA SER A 101 1.29 -5.29 2.18
C SER A 101 0.85 -3.82 2.35
N PHE A 102 0.60 -3.37 3.59
CA PHE A 102 0.33 -1.96 3.88
C PHE A 102 1.54 -1.06 3.60
N GLU A 103 2.73 -1.51 3.98
CA GLU A 103 3.98 -0.79 3.72
C GLU A 103 4.20 -0.56 2.22
N ALA A 104 4.03 -1.61 1.42
CA ALA A 104 4.10 -1.53 -0.04
C ALA A 104 3.00 -0.64 -0.63
N GLY A 105 1.79 -0.66 -0.07
CA GLY A 105 0.71 0.24 -0.46
C GLY A 105 1.08 1.71 -0.24
N ILE A 106 1.62 2.05 0.93
CA ILE A 106 2.07 3.41 1.24
C ILE A 106 3.21 3.82 0.31
N ALA A 107 4.19 2.94 0.08
CA ALA A 107 5.27 3.18 -0.87
C ALA A 107 4.73 3.49 -2.28
N LEU A 108 3.78 2.69 -2.78
CA LEU A 108 3.14 2.91 -4.08
C LEU A 108 2.41 4.26 -4.14
N THR A 109 1.71 4.65 -3.07
CA THR A 109 1.02 5.96 -3.02
C THR A 109 2.00 7.14 -3.08
N ILE A 110 3.15 7.05 -2.40
CA ILE A 110 4.20 8.08 -2.43
C ILE A 110 4.76 8.23 -3.86
N ILE A 111 5.07 7.11 -4.52
CA ILE A 111 5.60 7.11 -5.89
C ILE A 111 4.57 7.71 -6.85
N THR A 112 3.31 7.29 -6.74
CA THR A 112 2.21 7.80 -7.58
C THR A 112 2.03 9.30 -7.38
N ALA A 113 2.03 9.78 -6.13
CA ALA A 113 1.94 11.21 -5.81
C ALA A 113 3.11 12.01 -6.40
N ALA A 114 4.33 11.48 -6.34
CA ALA A 114 5.51 12.15 -6.91
C ALA A 114 5.48 12.23 -8.44
N ILE A 115 5.03 11.16 -9.10
CA ILE A 115 4.83 11.12 -10.55
C ILE A 115 3.77 12.16 -10.96
N LEU A 116 2.63 12.19 -10.27
CA LEU A 116 1.55 13.16 -10.51
C LEU A 116 1.99 14.59 -10.25
N ARG A 117 2.83 14.82 -9.25
CA ARG A 117 3.41 16.14 -8.98
C ARG A 117 4.31 16.61 -10.12
N ARG A 118 5.13 15.71 -10.69
CA ARG A 118 6.12 16.05 -11.73
C ARG A 118 5.52 16.16 -13.13
N TRP A 119 4.61 15.27 -13.51
CA TRP A 119 4.06 15.19 -14.87
C TRP A 119 2.56 15.46 -14.96
N GLY A 120 1.81 15.26 -13.86
CA GLY A 120 0.36 15.44 -13.81
C GLY A 120 -0.10 16.87 -13.44
N GLY A 121 0.82 17.84 -13.33
CA GLY A 121 0.48 19.22 -12.98
C GLY A 121 0.05 19.43 -11.51
N ALA A 122 0.18 18.41 -10.65
CA ALA A 122 -0.30 18.46 -9.27
C ALA A 122 0.64 19.20 -8.29
N ALA A 123 1.66 19.90 -8.80
CA ALA A 123 2.63 20.65 -7.99
C ALA A 123 2.02 21.74 -7.10
N GLY A 124 0.89 22.33 -7.51
CA GLY A 124 0.17 23.31 -6.69
C GLY A 124 -0.67 22.70 -5.57
N TYR A 125 -0.92 21.38 -5.61
CA TYR A 125 -1.90 20.71 -4.75
C TYR A 125 -1.25 19.77 -3.72
N LEU A 126 -0.19 19.07 -4.12
CA LEU A 126 0.53 18.13 -3.27
C LEU A 126 1.72 18.80 -2.58
N ASP A 127 1.51 19.43 -1.43
CA ASP A 127 2.57 20.11 -0.70
C ASP A 127 3.60 19.14 -0.06
N LEU A 128 4.69 19.71 0.49
CA LEU A 128 5.71 18.98 1.23
C LEU A 128 5.14 18.26 2.46
N ASP A 129 4.07 18.79 3.05
CA ASP A 129 3.46 18.25 4.25
C ASP A 129 2.89 16.85 4.04
N GLN A 130 2.30 16.58 2.87
CA GLN A 130 1.79 15.25 2.51
C GLN A 130 2.93 14.23 2.44
N PHE A 131 4.04 14.56 1.77
CA PHE A 131 5.21 13.69 1.70
C PHE A 131 5.88 13.48 3.06
N PHE A 132 5.88 14.51 3.91
CA PHE A 132 6.41 14.41 5.26
C PHE A 132 5.58 13.48 6.15
N ILE A 133 4.24 13.53 6.05
CA ILE A 133 3.33 12.64 6.78
C ILE A 133 3.42 11.21 6.24
N LEU A 134 3.40 11.03 4.92
CA LEU A 134 3.56 9.71 4.30
C LEU A 134 4.92 9.08 4.63
N GLY A 135 5.99 9.87 4.69
CA GLY A 135 7.30 9.40 5.15
C GLY A 135 7.31 8.96 6.62
N LYS A 136 6.52 9.60 7.50
CA LYS A 136 6.34 9.13 8.88
C LYS A 136 5.62 7.80 8.93
N LEU A 137 4.58 7.63 8.12
CA LEU A 137 3.86 6.36 8.01
C LEU A 137 4.78 5.25 7.49
N LEU A 138 5.51 5.50 6.41
CA LEU A 138 6.45 4.52 5.84
C LEU A 138 7.52 4.09 6.87
N LEU A 139 8.06 5.04 7.64
CA LEU A 139 8.99 4.73 8.74
C LEU A 139 8.33 3.89 9.84
N ALA A 140 7.10 4.21 10.24
CA ALA A 140 6.38 3.47 11.26
C ALA A 140 6.08 2.03 10.82
N PHE A 141 5.68 1.84 9.56
CA PHE A 141 5.45 0.52 8.99
C PHE A 141 6.75 -0.28 8.82
N GLY A 142 7.87 0.35 8.46
CA GLY A 142 9.18 -0.32 8.43
C GLY A 142 9.65 -0.81 9.82
N LEU A 143 9.39 -0.04 10.89
CA LEU A 143 9.62 -0.50 12.27
C LEU A 143 8.72 -1.69 12.63
N LEU A 144 7.47 -1.65 12.18
CA LEU A 144 6.50 -2.71 12.41
C LEU A 144 6.89 -3.98 11.64
N TYR A 145 7.32 -3.85 10.39
CA TYR A 145 7.90 -4.94 9.59
C TYR A 145 9.06 -5.62 10.33
N PHE A 146 9.98 -4.83 10.89
CA PHE A 146 11.08 -5.37 11.71
C PHE A 146 10.56 -6.12 12.93
N TYR A 147 9.62 -5.55 13.68
CA TYR A 147 9.04 -6.21 14.86
C TYR A 147 8.44 -7.58 14.51
N PHE A 148 7.63 -7.67 13.45
CA PHE A 148 7.00 -8.93 13.03
C PHE A 148 8.02 -9.93 12.47
N SER A 149 8.97 -9.47 11.65
CA SER A 149 10.06 -10.31 11.13
C SER A 149 10.92 -10.88 12.26
N TRP A 150 11.26 -10.05 13.25
CA TRP A 150 12.05 -10.46 14.41
C TRP A 150 11.29 -11.45 15.29
N THR A 151 10.00 -11.20 15.52
CA THR A 151 9.15 -12.08 16.32
C THR A 151 8.96 -13.44 15.63
N GLU A 152 8.87 -13.48 14.30
CA GLU A 152 8.86 -14.75 13.56
C GLU A 152 10.20 -15.49 13.69
N PHE A 153 11.32 -14.79 13.47
CA PHE A 153 12.65 -15.36 13.57
C PHE A 153 12.96 -15.95 14.96
N ILE A 154 12.65 -15.22 16.04
CA ILE A 154 12.98 -15.67 17.40
C ILE A 154 12.18 -16.90 17.83
N VAL A 155 10.94 -17.07 17.34
CA VAL A 155 10.11 -18.24 17.64
C VAL A 155 10.75 -19.49 17.04
N TRP A 156 11.19 -19.45 15.78
CA TRP A 156 11.88 -20.59 15.17
C TRP A 156 13.25 -20.85 15.80
N TRP A 157 14.00 -19.79 16.10
CA TRP A 157 15.31 -19.90 16.75
C TRP A 157 15.21 -20.50 18.16
N TYR A 158 14.12 -20.23 18.88
CA TYR A 158 13.88 -20.77 20.22
C TYR A 158 13.29 -22.18 20.19
N GLY A 159 12.36 -22.47 19.27
CA GLY A 159 11.71 -23.78 19.14
C GLY A 159 12.67 -24.93 18.81
N ARG A 160 13.65 -24.68 17.94
CA ARG A 160 14.76 -25.60 17.57
C ARG A 160 14.32 -27.04 17.24
N THR A 161 13.11 -27.23 16.73
CA THR A 161 12.75 -28.54 16.17
C THR A 161 13.57 -28.81 14.91
N PRO A 162 13.84 -30.09 14.54
CA PRO A 162 14.62 -30.40 13.33
C PRO A 162 14.06 -29.75 12.06
N ARG A 163 12.73 -29.63 11.98
CA ARG A 163 12.02 -28.92 10.92
C ARG A 163 12.29 -27.42 10.93
N GLU A 164 12.18 -26.75 12.07
CA GLU A 164 12.43 -25.31 12.19
C GLU A 164 13.88 -24.96 11.92
N GLU A 165 14.83 -25.81 12.35
CA GLU A 165 16.25 -25.60 12.06
C GLU A 165 16.54 -25.68 10.55
N ALA A 166 15.95 -26.64 9.85
CA ALA A 166 16.06 -26.74 8.40
C ALA A 166 15.46 -25.51 7.69
N LEU A 167 14.32 -25.01 8.19
CA LEU A 167 13.68 -23.79 7.65
C LEU A 167 14.49 -22.52 7.90
N LEU A 168 15.09 -22.39 9.08
CA LEU A 168 16.00 -21.29 9.38
C LEU A 168 17.21 -21.30 8.44
N LYS A 169 17.81 -22.47 8.19
CA LYS A 169 18.89 -22.62 7.22
C LYS A 169 18.44 -22.22 5.82
N LEU A 170 17.29 -22.71 5.37
CA LEU A 170 16.75 -22.38 4.05
C LEU A 170 16.46 -20.89 3.86
N LEU A 171 15.73 -20.26 4.80
CA LEU A 171 15.17 -18.91 4.66
C LEU A 171 16.11 -17.79 5.10
N TYR A 172 16.99 -18.04 6.08
CA TYR A 172 17.78 -16.99 6.72
C TYR A 172 19.29 -17.17 6.61
N PHE A 173 19.84 -18.36 6.37
CA PHE A 173 21.31 -18.57 6.45
C PHE A 173 21.96 -19.12 5.18
N GLU A 174 21.27 -19.93 4.40
CA GLU A 174 21.81 -20.63 3.23
C GLU A 174 21.13 -20.16 1.94
N THR A 175 20.26 -20.98 1.35
CA THR A 175 19.71 -20.81 -0.01
C THR A 175 19.11 -19.42 -0.27
N TYR A 176 18.32 -18.89 0.66
CA TYR A 176 17.61 -17.60 0.49
C TYR A 176 18.19 -16.47 1.35
N PHE A 177 19.45 -16.59 1.82
CA PHE A 177 20.12 -15.54 2.60
C PHE A 177 20.14 -14.18 1.87
N TRP A 178 20.52 -14.17 0.57
CA TRP A 178 20.62 -12.93 -0.20
C TRP A 178 19.26 -12.23 -0.37
N PRO A 179 18.18 -12.92 -0.80
CA PRO A 179 16.83 -12.35 -0.77
C PRO A 179 16.41 -11.82 0.61
N PHE A 180 16.73 -12.54 1.69
CA PHE A 180 16.47 -12.08 3.05
C PHE A 180 17.23 -10.79 3.37
N ALA A 181 18.56 -10.76 3.16
CA ALA A 181 19.39 -9.61 3.49
C ALA A 181 18.98 -8.36 2.70
N ILE A 182 18.69 -8.50 1.40
CA ILE A 182 18.22 -7.40 0.56
C ILE A 182 16.86 -6.91 1.05
N ALA A 183 15.90 -7.81 1.29
CA ALA A 183 14.59 -7.45 1.80
C ALA A 183 14.67 -6.72 3.15
N PHE A 184 15.46 -7.23 4.08
CA PHE A 184 15.63 -6.67 5.41
C PHE A 184 16.28 -5.28 5.36
N VAL A 185 17.32 -5.12 4.54
CA VAL A 185 17.97 -3.82 4.36
C VAL A 185 17.00 -2.82 3.72
N LEU A 186 16.27 -3.22 2.68
CA LEU A 186 15.43 -2.30 1.93
C LEU A 186 14.10 -1.93 2.61
N ASN A 187 13.49 -2.84 3.36
CA ASN A 187 12.21 -2.59 4.06
C ASN A 187 12.39 -2.03 5.47
N PHE A 188 13.53 -2.29 6.14
CA PHE A 188 13.75 -1.79 7.49
C PHE A 188 14.93 -0.82 7.57
N VAL A 189 16.14 -1.25 7.22
CA VAL A 189 17.35 -0.46 7.46
C VAL A 189 17.35 0.84 6.66
N CYS A 190 16.99 0.80 5.38
CA CYS A 190 16.92 1.97 4.51
C CYS A 190 15.84 2.97 4.97
N PRO A 191 14.56 2.57 5.20
CA PRO A 191 13.56 3.47 5.77
C PRO A 191 13.98 4.05 7.10
N LEU A 192 14.55 3.24 8.00
CA LEU A 192 15.04 3.70 9.29
C LEU A 192 16.12 4.78 9.13
N LEU A 193 17.23 4.47 8.45
CA LEU A 193 18.37 5.37 8.37
C LEU A 193 18.08 6.64 7.56
N ILE A 194 17.37 6.50 6.43
CA ILE A 194 17.12 7.61 5.52
C ILE A 194 15.99 8.51 6.04
N LEU A 195 14.87 7.93 6.51
CA LEU A 195 13.73 8.72 6.95
C LEU A 195 13.86 9.20 8.39
N MET A 196 14.73 8.61 9.23
CA MET A 196 15.00 9.15 10.57
C MET A 196 15.43 10.62 10.53
N TRP A 197 16.14 11.04 9.47
CA TRP A 197 16.59 12.41 9.33
C TRP A 197 15.46 13.35 8.88
N THR A 198 15.08 14.31 9.73
CA THR A 198 13.99 15.27 9.47
C THR A 198 14.19 16.05 8.17
N ARG A 199 15.42 16.41 7.79
CA ARG A 199 15.67 17.15 6.54
C ARG A 199 15.33 16.31 5.30
N VAL A 200 15.64 15.01 5.34
CA VAL A 200 15.33 14.09 4.24
C VAL A 200 13.83 13.80 4.21
N ARG A 201 13.21 13.63 5.39
CA ARG A 201 11.76 13.43 5.51
C ARG A 201 10.96 14.64 5.03
N ARG A 202 11.45 15.86 5.26
CA ARG A 202 10.85 17.12 4.78
C ARG A 202 11.33 17.47 3.37
N SER A 203 11.35 16.47 2.50
CA SER A 203 11.64 16.62 1.07
C SER A 203 10.71 15.72 0.27
N ILE A 204 10.64 15.94 -1.04
CA ILE A 204 9.84 15.08 -1.94
C ILE A 204 10.67 13.89 -2.38
N THR A 205 11.92 14.14 -2.75
CA THR A 205 12.84 13.12 -3.26
C THR A 205 13.16 12.05 -2.22
N GLY A 206 13.39 12.43 -0.96
CA GLY A 206 13.71 11.49 0.12
C GLY A 206 12.69 10.36 0.28
N PRO A 207 11.42 10.66 0.65
CA PRO A 207 10.37 9.66 0.77
C PRO A 207 10.15 8.85 -0.52
N THR A 208 10.30 9.46 -1.70
CA THR A 208 10.09 8.75 -2.97
C THR A 208 11.17 7.71 -3.26
N VAL A 209 12.44 8.03 -3.00
CA VAL A 209 13.54 7.09 -3.16
C VAL A 209 13.36 5.91 -2.20
N VAL A 210 13.02 6.20 -0.94
CA VAL A 210 12.78 5.15 0.06
C VAL A 210 11.58 4.29 -0.33
N ALA A 211 10.50 4.88 -0.84
CA ALA A 211 9.35 4.12 -1.34
C ALA A 211 9.74 3.15 -2.47
N VAL A 212 10.59 3.55 -3.41
CA VAL A 212 11.07 2.65 -4.47
C VAL A 212 11.90 1.50 -3.87
N LEU A 213 12.78 1.81 -2.91
CA LEU A 213 13.58 0.80 -2.21
C LEU A 213 12.69 -0.21 -1.48
N VAL A 214 11.66 0.24 -0.77
CA VAL A 214 10.70 -0.61 -0.07
C VAL A 214 9.91 -1.50 -1.02
N LEU A 215 9.50 -1.01 -2.20
CA LEU A 215 8.83 -1.87 -3.18
C LEU A 215 9.76 -2.99 -3.70
N ILE A 216 11.03 -2.67 -3.94
CA ILE A 216 12.04 -3.66 -4.31
C ILE A 216 12.27 -4.65 -3.16
N GLY A 217 12.42 -4.18 -1.93
CA GLY A 217 12.56 -5.03 -0.75
C GLY A 217 11.36 -5.95 -0.52
N THR A 218 10.15 -5.43 -0.74
CA THR A 218 8.91 -6.22 -0.69
C THR A 218 8.91 -7.31 -1.76
N LEU A 219 9.34 -7.00 -2.98
CA LEU A 219 9.48 -8.00 -4.04
C LEU A 219 10.44 -9.13 -3.62
N PHE A 220 11.61 -8.82 -3.06
CA PHE A 220 12.53 -9.83 -2.55
C PHE A 220 11.95 -10.62 -1.37
N THR A 221 11.12 -10.00 -0.53
CA THR A 221 10.38 -10.71 0.53
C THR A 221 9.41 -11.73 -0.06
N GLN A 222 8.65 -11.36 -1.09
CA GLN A 222 7.73 -12.29 -1.76
C GLN A 222 8.49 -13.41 -2.49
N ILE A 223 9.61 -13.09 -3.15
CA ILE A 223 10.47 -14.11 -3.76
C ILE A 223 10.98 -15.08 -2.68
N ARG A 224 11.49 -14.58 -1.56
CA ARG A 224 11.94 -15.42 -0.44
C ARG A 224 10.83 -16.35 0.05
N LEU A 225 9.65 -15.83 0.33
CA LEU A 225 8.54 -16.61 0.89
C LEU A 225 7.99 -17.62 -0.12
N TYR A 226 7.68 -17.21 -1.35
CA TYR A 226 7.05 -18.09 -2.34
C TYR A 226 8.05 -19.03 -3.02
N SER A 227 9.22 -18.55 -3.41
CA SER A 227 10.21 -19.40 -4.08
C SER A 227 10.75 -20.48 -3.15
N ALA A 228 11.00 -20.16 -1.88
CA ALA A 228 11.46 -21.15 -0.90
C ALA A 228 10.38 -22.21 -0.63
N SER A 229 9.12 -21.80 -0.62
CA SER A 229 7.96 -22.66 -0.47
C SER A 229 7.82 -23.74 -1.55
N PHE A 230 8.19 -23.45 -2.80
CA PHE A 230 8.08 -24.40 -3.94
C PHE A 230 9.42 -25.05 -4.35
N SER A 231 10.48 -24.79 -3.60
CA SER A 231 11.83 -25.34 -3.84
C SER A 231 12.01 -26.82 -3.45
N PRO A 232 11.32 -27.37 -2.42
CA PRO A 232 11.47 -28.79 -2.07
C PRO A 232 10.93 -29.75 -3.14
N THR A 233 11.64 -30.85 -3.39
CA THR A 233 11.32 -31.86 -4.41
C THR A 233 10.11 -32.73 -4.05
N ASN A 234 9.79 -32.88 -2.76
CA ASN A 234 8.66 -33.69 -2.29
C ASN A 234 7.81 -32.90 -1.30
N ILE A 235 6.63 -32.43 -1.74
CA ILE A 235 5.74 -31.56 -0.95
C ILE A 235 5.06 -32.34 0.19
N TYR A 236 5.04 -33.67 0.11
CA TYR A 236 4.38 -34.55 1.07
C TYR A 236 5.28 -35.04 2.21
N GLU A 237 6.59 -34.78 2.15
CA GLU A 237 7.51 -35.11 3.24
C GLU A 237 7.45 -34.01 4.31
N PRO A 238 7.06 -34.34 5.56
CA PRO A 238 6.92 -33.35 6.63
C PRO A 238 8.24 -32.69 7.05
N GLU A 239 9.37 -33.32 6.73
CA GLU A 239 10.71 -32.96 7.17
C GLU A 239 11.63 -32.70 5.98
N LEU A 240 12.35 -31.57 6.01
CA LEU A 240 13.38 -31.24 5.04
C LEU A 240 14.68 -31.94 5.43
N HIS A 241 14.97 -33.09 4.82
CA HIS A 241 16.24 -33.81 5.06
C HIS A 241 17.41 -33.24 4.24
N THR A 242 17.12 -32.56 3.12
CA THR A 242 18.12 -31.88 2.28
C THR A 242 17.66 -30.47 1.96
N ILE A 243 18.60 -29.53 1.92
CA ILE A 243 18.31 -28.12 1.64
C ILE A 243 18.27 -27.96 0.12
N PRO A 244 17.11 -27.64 -0.47
CA PRO A 244 16.98 -27.56 -1.91
C PRO A 244 17.71 -26.33 -2.48
N PRO A 245 18.18 -26.41 -3.74
CA PRO A 245 18.79 -25.28 -4.44
C PRO A 245 17.75 -24.18 -4.72
N PRO A 246 18.18 -22.91 -4.87
CA PRO A 246 17.27 -21.81 -5.13
C PRO A 246 16.64 -21.98 -6.51
N TYR A 247 15.34 -21.69 -6.62
CA TYR A 247 14.69 -21.60 -7.92
C TYR A 247 15.15 -20.32 -8.63
N LEU A 248 15.80 -20.48 -9.78
CA LEU A 248 16.25 -19.34 -10.59
C LEU A 248 15.13 -18.94 -11.57
N PRO A 249 14.74 -17.67 -11.62
CA PRO A 249 13.64 -17.23 -12.47
C PRO A 249 14.01 -17.39 -13.95
N GLY A 250 13.12 -18.02 -14.71
CA GLY A 250 13.22 -18.08 -16.16
C GLY A 250 12.82 -16.75 -16.81
N LEU A 251 13.00 -16.66 -18.13
CA LEU A 251 12.57 -15.49 -18.91
C LEU A 251 11.05 -15.25 -18.77
N ILE A 252 10.26 -16.33 -18.72
CA ILE A 252 8.81 -16.27 -18.59
C ILE A 252 8.42 -15.67 -17.22
N ASP A 253 9.10 -16.05 -16.15
CA ASP A 253 8.84 -15.52 -14.80
C ASP A 253 9.10 -14.01 -14.74
N LEU A 254 10.18 -13.55 -15.37
CA LEU A 254 10.51 -12.12 -15.47
C LEU A 254 9.49 -11.35 -16.31
N LEU A 255 9.00 -11.95 -17.41
CA LEU A 255 7.95 -11.34 -18.24
C LEU A 255 6.62 -11.25 -17.48
N ILE A 256 6.25 -12.27 -16.71
CA ILE A 256 5.06 -12.24 -15.84
C ILE A 256 5.22 -11.14 -14.79
N LEU A 257 6.38 -11.05 -14.14
CA LEU A 257 6.65 -10.00 -13.15
C LEU A 257 6.53 -8.60 -13.76
N ALA A 258 7.15 -8.38 -14.93
CA ALA A 258 7.05 -7.13 -15.67
C ALA A 258 5.60 -6.84 -16.09
N GLY A 259 4.84 -7.86 -16.47
CA GLY A 259 3.42 -7.76 -16.81
C GLY A 259 2.55 -7.36 -15.62
N VAL A 260 2.80 -7.91 -14.42
CA VAL A 260 2.07 -7.53 -13.19
C VAL A 260 2.34 -6.08 -12.83
N VAL A 261 3.60 -5.64 -12.88
CA VAL A 261 3.98 -4.24 -12.63
C VAL A 261 3.34 -3.32 -13.68
N GLY A 262 3.43 -3.68 -14.96
CA GLY A 262 2.83 -2.93 -16.06
C GLY A 262 1.31 -2.84 -15.96
N GLY A 263 0.65 -3.95 -15.59
CA GLY A 263 -0.79 -4.00 -15.36
C GLY A 263 -1.23 -3.12 -14.20
N ALA A 264 -0.49 -3.13 -13.08
CA ALA A 264 -0.75 -2.25 -11.94
C ALA A 264 -0.63 -0.76 -12.34
N VAL A 265 0.43 -0.41 -13.07
CA VAL A 265 0.63 0.96 -13.59
C VAL A 265 -0.51 1.35 -14.55
N MET A 266 -0.90 0.45 -15.46
CA MET A 266 -2.00 0.67 -16.40
C MET A 266 -3.32 0.95 -15.67
N LEU A 267 -3.64 0.18 -14.63
CA LEU A 267 -4.85 0.39 -13.84
C LEU A 267 -4.85 1.74 -13.12
N VAL A 268 -3.72 2.16 -12.55
CA VAL A 268 -3.57 3.48 -11.93
C VAL A 268 -3.76 4.59 -12.97
N LEU A 269 -3.13 4.48 -14.14
CA LEU A 269 -3.28 5.47 -15.22
C LEU A 269 -4.72 5.54 -15.76
N LEU A 270 -5.41 4.39 -15.85
CA LEU A 270 -6.81 4.33 -16.25
C LEU A 270 -7.70 4.99 -15.19
N ALA A 271 -7.47 4.72 -13.91
CA ALA A 271 -8.20 5.36 -12.82
C ALA A 271 -8.03 6.88 -12.83
N LEU A 272 -6.81 7.38 -13.03
CA LEU A 272 -6.50 8.81 -13.14
C LEU A 272 -7.12 9.48 -14.38
N ARG A 273 -7.47 8.70 -15.41
CA ARG A 273 -8.15 9.21 -16.61
C ARG A 273 -9.66 9.29 -16.41
N VAL A 274 -10.24 8.41 -15.59
CA VAL A 274 -11.69 8.34 -15.35
C VAL A 274 -12.12 9.29 -14.22
N VAL A 275 -11.34 9.33 -13.15
CA VAL A 275 -11.62 10.14 -11.95
C VAL A 275 -10.82 11.43 -11.98
N ALA A 276 -11.47 12.54 -11.63
CA ALA A 276 -10.79 13.82 -11.48
C ALA A 276 -9.75 13.74 -10.36
N TYR A 277 -8.53 14.15 -10.67
CA TYR A 277 -7.44 14.23 -9.70
C TYR A 277 -6.80 15.64 -9.76
N PRO A 278 -6.57 16.32 -8.61
CA PRO A 278 -7.02 15.96 -7.25
C PRO A 278 -8.54 16.08 -7.06
N PRO A 279 -9.13 15.45 -6.01
CA PRO A 279 -10.55 15.60 -5.71
C PRO A 279 -10.87 17.06 -5.38
N ILE A 280 -11.73 17.68 -6.21
CA ILE A 280 -11.92 19.13 -6.23
C ILE A 280 -12.71 19.56 -4.99
N TRP A 281 -13.75 18.81 -4.64
CA TRP A 281 -14.59 19.15 -3.50
C TRP A 281 -13.86 19.07 -2.16
N GLU A 282 -13.03 18.03 -1.94
CA GLU A 282 -12.23 17.87 -0.71
C GLU A 282 -11.20 18.99 -0.60
N MET A 283 -10.59 19.35 -1.72
CA MET A 283 -9.67 20.48 -1.79
C MET A 283 -10.35 21.80 -1.43
N ILE A 284 -11.52 22.08 -1.99
CA ILE A 284 -12.29 23.30 -1.68
C ILE A 284 -12.69 23.30 -0.19
N ALA A 285 -13.17 22.18 0.33
CA ALA A 285 -13.51 22.03 1.74
C ALA A 285 -12.28 22.28 2.64
N GLY A 286 -11.14 21.67 2.31
CA GLY A 286 -9.88 21.86 3.02
C GLY A 286 -9.36 23.31 2.96
N LEU A 287 -9.48 23.98 1.81
CA LEU A 287 -9.11 25.39 1.66
C LEU A 287 -10.02 26.31 2.48
N ARG A 288 -11.32 26.03 2.56
CA ARG A 288 -12.27 26.79 3.39
C ARG A 288 -11.98 26.69 4.88
N LEU A 289 -11.37 25.59 5.33
CA LEU A 289 -10.97 25.39 6.73
C LEU A 289 -9.62 26.04 7.07
N ARG A 290 -8.85 26.49 6.08
CA ARG A 290 -7.57 27.19 6.31
C ARG A 290 -7.83 28.66 6.58
N VAL A 291 -7.72 29.07 7.83
CA VAL A 291 -7.81 30.47 8.25
C VAL A 291 -6.41 30.98 8.61
N LYS A 292 -5.98 32.08 8.01
CA LYS A 292 -4.73 32.75 8.43
C LYS A 292 -5.01 33.49 9.73
N ARG A 293 -4.36 33.08 10.82
CA ARG A 293 -4.38 33.80 12.09
C ARG A 293 -2.98 34.34 12.39
N ARG A 294 -2.91 35.60 12.81
CA ARG A 294 -1.64 36.23 13.21
C ARG A 294 -1.23 35.69 14.57
N TYR A 295 -0.09 35.00 14.64
CA TYR A 295 0.50 34.54 15.89
C TYR A 295 1.75 35.36 16.18
N LYS A 296 1.64 36.30 17.13
CA LYS A 296 2.68 37.30 17.45
C LYS A 296 3.13 38.09 16.20
N HIS A 297 4.30 37.76 15.64
CA HIS A 297 4.88 38.45 14.49
C HIS A 297 4.81 37.66 13.18
N THR A 298 4.21 36.47 13.18
CA THR A 298 4.13 35.60 11.99
C THR A 298 2.68 35.25 11.68
N GLU A 299 2.29 35.30 10.41
CA GLU A 299 1.01 34.74 9.96
C GLU A 299 1.15 33.22 9.88
N VAL A 300 0.31 32.51 10.65
CA VAL A 300 0.28 31.05 10.63
C VAL A 300 -1.07 30.62 10.07
N VAL A 301 -1.05 29.65 9.15
CA VAL A 301 -2.28 29.03 8.66
C VAL A 301 -2.77 28.08 9.75
N VAL A 302 -3.93 28.40 10.33
CA VAL A 302 -4.59 27.58 11.35
C VAL A 302 -5.78 26.88 10.69
N ILE A 303 -5.93 25.58 10.94
CA ILE A 303 -7.12 24.84 10.53
C ILE A 303 -8.19 25.10 11.59
N GLY A 304 -9.23 25.82 11.23
CA GLY A 304 -10.31 26.21 12.14
C GLY A 304 -11.65 26.27 11.42
N LYS A 305 -12.74 26.08 12.16
CA LYS A 305 -14.08 26.38 11.63
C LYS A 305 -14.08 27.86 11.22
N PRO A 306 -14.54 28.22 10.01
CA PRO A 306 -14.77 29.62 9.69
C PRO A 306 -15.78 30.16 10.72
N ASP A 307 -15.42 31.28 11.36
CA ASP A 307 -16.27 31.99 12.30
C ASP A 307 -17.56 32.49 11.62
#